data_AF-A0A7S0SIL4-F1
#
_entry.id   AF-A0A7S0SIL4-F1
#
_cell.length_a   1.000
_cell.length_b   1.000
_cell.length_c   1.000
_cell.angle_alpha   90.00
_cell.angle_beta   90.00
_cell.angle_gamma   90.00
#
_symmetry.space_group_name_H-M   'P 1'
#
loop_
_entity.id
_entity.type
_entity.pdbx_description
1 polymer ?
#
loop_
_entity_poly.entity_id
_entity_poly.type
_entity_poly.pdbx_seq_one_letter_code
_entity_poly.pdbx_strand_id
1 'polypeptide(L)'
;MGLATASRGGCERDALLNDGHHANINSISAKQAQVLTYAGVTALACLSLVCAANLKSALGLTLTEGSLGDLYTTATIVDARAQWPDVTGLAALGWEPSSDTFSLIVVDVALEGQSPGKLGLSKRYRGKGTSRVHDSAKGLAALLREYHPERFAPGRQPFQILISGDDAPHLLCFKTQTCPPSTYLPPILNLGTDFRDPSMMPNLITLPTQPIFDCLAGVHFGTDVCPILQSPRTSREPCNGGHTHCDSQSLVVRSDVKLADLIPTLVWRGSDYGMVKTQAHGTKMEDSVEAVQAAIDTLARQNDAINAQSILDLLEASSDDRVTPRMRAVLMSEAATAAAAAVVTATTAGMGMGRTTAAETMATTAGETAAVGAEQINGRYASGNHTASASTPPPMDIKFFGYNKKNDYHEGARLLYNTLARFGINANTPVRMDESQMADYRYQIDLGGLGGTSWEGLYAKLAMPGLLFHHETTMIDFLLPDELQPYVHYVPVREDLADLTEKLAWAEANPIEAEKISRAGTAFVVKLPQMVERLLNKYVRDRTGAVMERYRHDGNLPLVESYIAAGVSLDRISTTPVKEFTPI
;
A
#
# COMPACT_ATOMS: atom_id res chain seq x y z
N MET A 1 -68.96 27.66 5.90
CA MET A 1 -69.19 29.11 6.03
C MET A 1 -67.83 29.77 6.30
N GLY A 2 -67.42 30.75 5.47
CA GLY A 2 -66.35 31.76 5.68
C GLY A 2 -64.92 31.22 5.90
N LEU A 3 -63.96 31.20 4.96
CA LEU A 3 -63.28 32.27 4.18
C LEU A 3 -62.51 33.34 4.99
N ALA A 4 -61.22 33.46 4.64
CA ALA A 4 -60.31 34.62 4.65
C ALA A 4 -59.72 35.08 6.01
N THR A 5 -58.49 35.61 6.13
CA THR A 5 -57.57 36.28 5.18
C THR A 5 -56.16 36.42 5.79
N ALA A 6 -55.17 36.63 4.92
CA ALA A 6 -53.74 36.84 5.17
C ALA A 6 -53.34 38.23 5.71
N SER A 7 -52.10 38.36 6.22
CA SER A 7 -51.27 39.56 5.96
C SER A 7 -49.77 39.27 6.03
N ARG A 8 -49.05 39.94 5.12
CA ARG A 8 -47.62 39.89 4.77
C ARG A 8 -46.73 40.77 5.67
N GLY A 9 -45.41 40.57 5.53
CA GLY A 9 -44.35 41.58 5.66
C GLY A 9 -43.23 41.11 6.59
N GLY A 10 -41.94 41.15 6.29
CA GLY A 10 -41.14 41.72 5.20
C GLY A 10 -39.67 41.71 5.69
N CYS A 11 -38.72 41.49 4.79
CA CYS A 11 -37.28 41.50 5.05
C CYS A 11 -36.77 42.87 5.49
N GLU A 12 -35.73 42.89 6.33
CA GLU A 12 -34.69 43.92 6.26
C GLU A 12 -33.34 43.36 6.73
N ARG A 13 -32.34 43.45 5.84
CA ARG A 13 -30.91 43.36 6.13
C ARG A 13 -30.46 44.78 6.49
N ASP A 14 -29.57 44.91 7.46
CA ASP A 14 -28.53 45.94 7.38
C ASP A 14 -27.28 45.52 8.15
N ALA A 15 -26.15 45.85 7.53
CA ALA A 15 -24.79 45.60 7.97
C ALA A 15 -24.26 46.78 8.78
N LEU A 16 -23.37 46.55 9.74
CA LEU A 16 -22.40 47.56 10.21
C LEU A 16 -21.09 46.90 10.69
N LEU A 17 -20.02 47.67 10.47
CA LEU A 17 -18.59 47.35 10.41
C LEU A 17 -17.88 47.28 11.77
N ASN A 18 -16.68 46.65 11.73
CA ASN A 18 -15.42 46.89 12.46
C ASN A 18 -15.45 47.48 13.88
N ASP A 19 -14.79 46.79 14.81
CA ASP A 19 -13.49 47.26 15.35
C ASP A 19 -12.77 46.16 16.14
N GLY A 20 -11.45 46.09 15.98
CA GLY A 20 -10.59 45.16 16.71
C GLY A 20 -10.06 45.77 18.00
N HIS A 21 -9.91 44.94 19.04
CA HIS A 21 -8.90 45.13 20.08
C HIS A 21 -8.58 43.82 20.81
N HIS A 22 -7.27 43.59 20.97
CA HIS A 22 -6.66 42.56 21.79
C HIS A 22 -7.06 42.66 23.27
N ALA A 23 -7.37 41.53 23.92
CA ALA A 23 -7.01 41.29 25.32
C ALA A 23 -7.12 39.79 25.74
N ASN A 24 -5.98 39.29 26.23
CA ASN A 24 -5.74 38.15 27.12
C ASN A 24 -6.94 37.60 27.93
N ILE A 25 -7.15 36.28 27.87
CA ILE A 25 -7.90 35.52 28.89
C ILE A 25 -6.91 34.65 29.66
N ASN A 26 -6.55 35.11 30.86
CA ASN A 26 -6.05 34.26 31.94
C ASN A 26 -6.95 34.48 33.15
N SER A 27 -7.30 33.39 33.82
CA SER A 27 -7.96 33.29 35.13
C SER A 27 -9.45 33.67 35.20
N ILE A 28 -10.32 32.66 35.29
CA ILE A 28 -11.39 32.63 36.30
C ILE A 28 -11.47 31.22 36.88
N SER A 29 -11.23 31.16 38.18
CA SER A 29 -11.26 29.99 39.05
C SER A 29 -12.68 29.53 39.39
N ALA A 30 -12.79 28.25 39.73
CA ALA A 30 -13.97 27.59 40.29
C ALA A 30 -14.62 28.37 41.45
N LYS A 31 -15.84 28.89 41.21
CA LYS A 31 -16.95 29.04 42.17
C LYS A 31 -18.09 29.81 41.51
N GLN A 32 -19.02 29.08 40.89
CA GLN A 32 -20.44 29.46 40.75
C GLN A 32 -21.19 28.32 40.05
N ALA A 33 -21.18 27.15 40.70
CA ALA A 33 -22.11 26.07 40.42
C ALA A 33 -23.21 26.15 41.48
N GLN A 34 -24.35 26.75 41.12
CA GLN A 34 -25.70 26.49 41.64
C GLN A 34 -26.64 27.57 41.14
N VAL A 35 -27.88 27.18 40.83
CA VAL A 35 -29.00 27.97 40.29
C VAL A 35 -29.06 28.02 38.76
N LEU A 36 -29.58 26.93 38.16
CA LEU A 36 -30.66 26.95 37.16
C LEU A 36 -30.94 25.52 36.64
N THR A 37 -31.40 24.66 37.55
CA THR A 37 -32.28 23.54 37.22
C THR A 37 -33.62 24.14 36.75
N TYR A 38 -33.99 23.90 35.49
CA TYR A 38 -35.27 24.19 34.77
C TYR A 38 -35.13 24.86 33.37
N ALA A 39 -34.02 24.65 32.67
CA ALA A 39 -33.91 24.88 31.21
C ALA A 39 -33.24 23.70 30.46
N GLY A 40 -33.32 22.49 31.02
CA GLY A 40 -32.49 21.34 30.64
C GLY A 40 -33.07 20.32 29.65
N VAL A 41 -34.20 20.58 28.97
CA VAL A 41 -34.82 19.58 28.07
C VAL A 41 -34.85 20.01 26.58
N THR A 42 -34.63 21.29 26.27
CA THR A 42 -34.52 21.77 24.88
C THR A 42 -33.08 22.00 24.40
N ALA A 43 -32.10 22.09 25.30
CA ALA A 43 -30.68 22.28 24.94
C ALA A 43 -29.95 20.97 24.57
N LEU A 44 -30.42 19.80 25.02
CA LEU A 44 -29.80 18.51 24.67
C LEU A 44 -30.07 18.07 23.22
N ALA A 45 -31.13 18.57 22.58
CA ALA A 45 -31.41 18.31 21.17
C ALA A 45 -30.56 19.19 20.22
N CYS A 46 -30.10 20.36 20.67
CA CYS A 46 -29.19 21.21 19.88
C CYS A 46 -27.72 20.81 20.03
N LEU A 47 -27.29 20.28 21.18
CA LEU A 47 -25.90 19.82 21.34
C LEU A 47 -25.59 18.53 20.59
N SER A 48 -26.57 17.64 20.34
CA SER A 48 -26.33 16.43 19.53
C SER A 48 -26.09 16.74 18.04
N LEU A 49 -26.73 17.79 17.51
CA LEU A 49 -26.54 18.24 16.12
C LEU A 49 -25.22 18.99 15.92
N VAL A 50 -24.78 19.78 16.90
CA VAL A 50 -23.51 20.55 16.81
C VAL A 50 -22.30 19.66 17.08
N CYS A 51 -22.40 18.62 17.92
CA CYS A 51 -21.33 17.62 18.07
C CYS A 51 -21.18 16.70 16.85
N ALA A 52 -22.27 16.35 16.16
CA ALA A 52 -22.20 15.56 14.92
C ALA A 52 -21.53 16.34 13.77
N ALA A 53 -21.74 17.66 13.70
CA ALA A 53 -21.09 18.51 12.71
C ALA A 53 -19.57 18.65 12.95
N ASN A 54 -19.14 18.74 14.21
CA ASN A 54 -17.72 18.84 14.55
C ASN A 54 -16.96 17.51 14.45
N LEU A 55 -17.64 16.35 14.55
CA LEU A 55 -17.02 15.05 14.27
C LEU A 55 -16.79 14.82 12.76
N LYS A 56 -17.68 15.33 11.89
CA LYS A 56 -17.50 15.31 10.43
C LYS A 56 -16.25 16.10 9.99
N SER A 57 -15.96 17.21 10.66
CA SER A 57 -14.78 18.04 10.37
C SER A 57 -13.44 17.40 10.78
N ALA A 58 -13.44 16.48 11.75
CA ALA A 58 -12.23 15.84 12.25
C ALA A 58 -11.82 14.58 11.45
N LEU A 59 -12.71 14.08 10.58
CA LEU A 59 -12.49 12.86 9.77
C LEU A 59 -11.98 13.13 8.35
N GLY A 60 -11.71 14.39 7.97
CA GLY A 60 -11.24 14.72 6.61
C GLY A 60 -12.22 14.38 5.48
N LEU A 61 -13.38 13.80 5.79
CA LEU A 61 -14.49 13.54 4.89
C LEU A 61 -15.35 14.80 4.79
N THR A 62 -14.83 15.84 4.15
CA THR A 62 -15.71 16.74 3.41
C THR A 62 -16.22 15.99 2.18
N LEU A 63 -17.11 15.02 2.40
CA LEU A 63 -18.13 14.71 1.42
C LEU A 63 -18.94 16.00 1.35
N THR A 64 -18.71 16.78 0.30
CA THR A 64 -19.66 17.81 -0.09
C THR A 64 -21.03 17.13 -0.08
N GLU A 65 -21.95 17.66 0.71
CA GLU A 65 -23.38 17.39 0.56
C GLU A 65 -23.80 18.00 -0.80
N GLY A 66 -23.28 17.43 -1.89
CA GLY A 66 -23.97 17.37 -3.15
C GLY A 66 -25.28 16.65 -2.85
N SER A 67 -26.36 17.21 -3.38
CA SER A 67 -27.73 16.73 -3.23
C SER A 67 -27.83 15.20 -3.29
N LEU A 68 -28.94 14.67 -2.77
CA LEU A 68 -29.52 13.38 -3.18
C LEU A 68 -29.84 13.32 -4.72
N GLY A 69 -29.12 14.05 -5.57
CA GLY A 69 -29.44 14.34 -6.97
C GLY A 69 -28.84 13.41 -8.01
N ASP A 70 -27.73 12.72 -7.74
CA ASP A 70 -27.07 11.91 -8.77
C ASP A 70 -27.21 10.41 -8.47
N LEU A 71 -28.28 9.82 -8.99
CA LEU A 71 -28.46 8.36 -9.08
C LEU A 71 -27.68 7.84 -10.30
N TYR A 72 -26.90 6.79 -10.13
CA TYR A 72 -26.08 6.19 -11.19
C TYR A 72 -26.80 5.02 -11.85
N THR A 73 -26.85 5.01 -13.19
CA THR A 73 -27.55 3.98 -13.98
C THR A 73 -26.58 2.98 -14.63
N THR A 74 -27.11 1.98 -15.35
CA THR A 74 -26.25 1.07 -16.14
C THR A 74 -25.47 1.84 -17.20
N ALA A 75 -26.06 2.88 -17.81
CA ALA A 75 -25.35 3.76 -18.74
C ALA A 75 -24.13 4.42 -18.07
N THR A 76 -24.28 4.94 -16.84
CA THR A 76 -23.15 5.55 -16.13
C THR A 76 -22.06 4.53 -15.77
N ILE A 77 -22.43 3.28 -15.48
CA ILE A 77 -21.46 2.18 -15.28
C ILE A 77 -20.68 1.89 -16.57
N VAL A 78 -21.36 1.85 -17.71
CA VAL A 78 -20.73 1.64 -19.03
C VAL A 78 -19.76 2.77 -19.36
N ASP A 79 -20.15 4.03 -19.10
CA ASP A 79 -19.29 5.20 -19.31
C ASP A 79 -18.06 5.19 -18.38
N ALA A 80 -18.26 4.86 -17.10
CA ALA A 80 -17.16 4.72 -16.15
C ALA A 80 -16.18 3.63 -16.56
N ARG A 81 -16.71 2.51 -17.06
CA ARG A 81 -15.92 1.40 -17.56
C ARG A 81 -15.14 1.78 -18.82
N ALA A 82 -15.65 2.66 -19.67
CA ALA A 82 -14.93 3.14 -20.86
C ALA A 82 -13.66 3.91 -20.50
N GLN A 83 -13.61 4.49 -19.30
CA GLN A 83 -12.43 5.19 -18.79
C GLN A 83 -11.38 4.24 -18.18
N TRP A 84 -11.67 2.95 -18.06
CA TRP A 84 -10.79 1.95 -17.45
C TRP A 84 -10.14 1.04 -18.52
N PRO A 85 -8.88 1.29 -18.89
CA PRO A 85 -8.22 0.65 -20.04
C PRO A 85 -7.88 -0.81 -19.80
N ASP A 86 -7.69 -1.22 -18.54
CA ASP A 86 -7.47 -2.61 -18.20
C ASP A 86 -8.79 -3.31 -17.89
N VAL A 87 -9.07 -4.33 -18.68
CA VAL A 87 -10.24 -5.19 -18.50
C VAL A 87 -10.25 -5.93 -17.16
N THR A 88 -9.11 -6.08 -16.49
CA THR A 88 -8.98 -7.03 -15.38
C THR A 88 -9.30 -6.47 -14.00
N GLY A 89 -9.38 -5.14 -13.85
CA GLY A 89 -9.42 -4.50 -12.54
C GLY A 89 -10.77 -3.99 -12.03
N LEU A 90 -11.77 -3.85 -12.90
CA LEU A 90 -13.06 -3.22 -12.60
C LEU A 90 -14.22 -4.10 -13.08
N ALA A 91 -15.18 -4.38 -12.19
CA ALA A 91 -16.39 -5.14 -12.48
C ALA A 91 -17.60 -4.49 -11.78
N ALA A 92 -18.81 -4.85 -12.21
CA ALA A 92 -20.02 -4.55 -11.47
C ALA A 92 -20.47 -5.78 -10.67
N LEU A 93 -20.69 -5.64 -9.36
CA LEU A 93 -21.35 -6.64 -8.53
C LEU A 93 -22.85 -6.33 -8.54
N GLY A 94 -23.62 -7.14 -9.26
CA GLY A 94 -25.07 -6.97 -9.40
C GLY A 94 -25.85 -8.00 -8.59
N TRP A 95 -26.99 -7.61 -8.04
CA TRP A 95 -27.97 -8.51 -7.41
C TRP A 95 -29.28 -8.50 -8.20
N GLU A 96 -29.80 -9.69 -8.46
CA GLU A 96 -31.03 -9.92 -9.22
C GLU A 96 -32.13 -10.46 -8.28
N PRO A 97 -33.22 -9.69 -8.01
CA PRO A 97 -34.29 -10.08 -7.12
C PRO A 97 -35.06 -11.31 -7.58
N SER A 98 -35.17 -11.53 -8.90
CA SER A 98 -35.96 -12.62 -9.47
C SER A 98 -35.36 -14.01 -9.18
N SER A 99 -34.03 -14.09 -9.07
CA SER A 99 -33.29 -15.30 -8.68
C SER A 99 -32.72 -15.24 -7.27
N ASP A 100 -32.75 -14.08 -6.62
CA ASP A 100 -32.06 -13.78 -5.36
C ASP A 100 -30.57 -14.16 -5.38
N THR A 101 -29.88 -13.79 -6.46
CA THR A 101 -28.46 -14.13 -6.66
C THR A 101 -27.62 -12.92 -7.02
N PHE A 102 -26.39 -12.91 -6.53
CA PHE A 102 -25.36 -12.01 -7.01
C PHE A 102 -24.66 -12.54 -8.27
N SER A 103 -24.24 -11.62 -9.14
CA SER A 103 -23.41 -11.90 -10.31
C SER A 103 -22.39 -10.80 -10.50
N LEU A 104 -21.18 -11.19 -10.89
CA LEU A 104 -20.18 -10.26 -11.41
C LEU A 104 -20.40 -10.05 -12.89
N ILE A 105 -20.48 -8.78 -13.29
CA ILE A 105 -20.68 -8.36 -14.66
C ILE A 105 -19.44 -7.60 -15.10
N VAL A 106 -18.83 -8.07 -16.18
CA VAL A 106 -17.71 -7.38 -16.83
C VAL A 106 -18.10 -7.11 -18.27
N VAL A 107 -17.96 -5.85 -18.66
CA VAL A 107 -18.18 -5.40 -20.03
C VAL A 107 -16.87 -4.99 -20.68
N ASP A 108 -16.67 -5.40 -21.93
CA ASP A 108 -15.61 -4.90 -22.80
C ASP A 108 -16.17 -3.73 -23.59
N VAL A 109 -15.73 -2.51 -23.28
CA VAL A 109 -16.11 -1.26 -23.96
C VAL A 109 -14.90 -0.81 -24.78
N ALA A 110 -15.08 -0.68 -26.08
CA ALA A 110 -14.01 -0.36 -27.01
C ALA A 110 -14.05 1.15 -27.14
N LEU A 111 -12.92 1.81 -26.91
CA LEU A 111 -12.80 3.22 -27.24
C LEU A 111 -13.04 3.39 -28.74
N GLU A 112 -13.80 4.42 -29.13
CA GLU A 112 -13.99 4.77 -30.54
C GLU A 112 -12.63 4.83 -31.27
N GLY A 113 -12.52 4.13 -32.40
CA GLY A 113 -11.29 4.07 -33.19
C GLY A 113 -10.26 3.01 -32.77
N GLN A 114 -10.44 2.29 -31.66
CA GLN A 114 -9.63 1.12 -31.34
C GLN A 114 -10.30 -0.16 -31.84
N SER A 115 -9.57 -0.95 -32.64
CA SER A 115 -10.00 -2.33 -32.93
C SER A 115 -10.13 -3.09 -31.61
N PRO A 116 -11.23 -3.85 -31.39
CA PRO A 116 -11.37 -4.70 -30.21
C PRO A 116 -10.09 -5.50 -30.02
N GLY A 117 -9.43 -5.37 -28.87
CA GLY A 117 -8.20 -6.09 -28.60
C GLY A 117 -8.40 -7.58 -28.88
N LYS A 118 -7.50 -8.19 -29.69
CA LYS A 118 -7.56 -9.57 -30.21
C LYS A 118 -7.75 -10.68 -29.14
N LEU A 119 -7.75 -10.35 -27.85
CA LEU A 119 -8.16 -11.25 -26.78
C LEU A 119 -9.65 -11.08 -26.51
N GLY A 120 -10.46 -12.08 -26.85
CA GLY A 120 -11.86 -12.15 -26.44
C GLY A 120 -12.02 -12.11 -24.91
N LEU A 121 -13.19 -11.66 -24.45
CA LEU A 121 -13.58 -11.50 -23.04
C LEU A 121 -13.18 -12.68 -22.14
N SER A 122 -13.28 -13.92 -22.63
CA SER A 122 -12.95 -15.13 -21.87
C SER A 122 -11.46 -15.30 -21.53
N LYS A 123 -10.54 -14.72 -22.32
CA LYS A 123 -9.09 -14.71 -22.01
C LYS A 123 -8.72 -13.51 -21.13
N ARG A 124 -9.42 -12.39 -21.29
CA ARG A 124 -9.29 -11.19 -20.46
C ARG A 124 -9.80 -11.43 -19.03
N TYR A 125 -10.94 -12.11 -18.87
CA TYR A 125 -11.54 -12.46 -17.58
C TYR A 125 -10.80 -13.57 -16.82
N ARG A 126 -9.84 -14.26 -17.45
CA ARG A 126 -8.92 -15.21 -16.77
C ARG A 126 -7.57 -14.57 -16.38
N GLY A 127 -7.46 -13.24 -16.44
CA GLY A 127 -6.28 -12.53 -15.92
C GLY A 127 -6.21 -12.56 -14.39
N LYS A 128 -5.02 -12.31 -13.82
CA LYS A 128 -4.82 -12.30 -12.36
C LYS A 128 -5.65 -11.22 -11.63
N GLY A 129 -6.01 -10.12 -12.29
CA GLY A 129 -6.84 -9.05 -11.70
C GLY A 129 -8.33 -9.42 -11.56
N THR A 130 -8.88 -10.18 -12.52
CA THR A 130 -10.29 -10.60 -12.46
C THR A 130 -10.53 -11.75 -11.49
N SER A 131 -9.52 -12.62 -11.24
CA SER A 131 -9.63 -13.63 -10.18
C SER A 131 -9.71 -12.99 -8.79
N ARG A 132 -8.95 -11.93 -8.58
CA ARG A 132 -8.94 -11.13 -7.36
C ARG A 132 -10.32 -10.55 -7.03
N VAL A 133 -10.89 -9.78 -7.95
CA VAL A 133 -12.25 -9.22 -7.79
C VAL A 133 -13.29 -10.33 -7.58
N HIS A 134 -13.13 -11.46 -8.27
CA HIS A 134 -14.03 -12.60 -8.14
C HIS A 134 -14.00 -13.25 -6.74
N ASP A 135 -12.83 -13.39 -6.13
CA ASP A 135 -12.72 -14.03 -4.82
C ASP A 135 -13.32 -13.16 -3.71
N SER A 136 -13.03 -11.85 -3.69
CA SER A 136 -13.65 -10.95 -2.73
C SER A 136 -15.13 -10.70 -2.96
N ALA A 137 -15.64 -10.86 -4.18
CA ALA A 137 -17.08 -10.70 -4.41
C ALA A 137 -17.92 -11.65 -3.55
N LYS A 138 -17.40 -12.84 -3.22
CA LYS A 138 -18.09 -13.84 -2.37
C LYS A 138 -18.31 -13.31 -0.95
N GLY A 139 -17.24 -12.81 -0.33
CA GLY A 139 -17.28 -12.22 1.01
C GLY A 139 -18.04 -10.88 1.01
N LEU A 140 -17.82 -10.04 0.00
CA LEU A 140 -18.52 -8.76 -0.11
C LEU A 140 -20.03 -8.96 -0.27
N ALA A 141 -20.48 -9.83 -1.16
CA ALA A 141 -21.91 -10.11 -1.35
C ALA A 141 -22.58 -10.57 -0.05
N ALA A 142 -21.94 -11.49 0.68
CA ALA A 142 -22.43 -11.96 1.98
C ALA A 142 -22.50 -10.83 3.03
N LEU A 143 -21.44 -10.00 3.14
CA LEU A 143 -21.42 -8.85 4.06
C LEU A 143 -22.48 -7.81 3.70
N LEU A 144 -22.69 -7.52 2.42
CA LEU A 144 -23.74 -6.59 1.99
C LEU A 144 -25.12 -7.07 2.44
N ARG A 145 -25.39 -8.39 2.31
CA ARG A 145 -26.66 -8.99 2.73
C ARG A 145 -26.85 -8.95 4.25
N GLU A 146 -25.80 -9.23 5.02
CA GLU A 146 -25.84 -9.16 6.48
C GLU A 146 -26.02 -7.73 6.99
N TYR A 147 -25.29 -6.78 6.42
CA TYR A 147 -25.24 -5.40 6.89
C TYR A 147 -26.39 -4.52 6.41
N HIS A 148 -26.95 -4.81 5.24
CA HIS A 148 -28.01 -4.01 4.61
C HIS A 148 -29.19 -4.90 4.15
N PRO A 149 -29.78 -5.74 5.05
CA PRO A 149 -30.79 -6.73 4.67
C PRO A 149 -32.06 -6.12 4.04
N GLU A 150 -32.38 -4.87 4.36
CA GLU A 150 -33.49 -4.12 3.77
C GLU A 150 -33.33 -3.85 2.27
N ARG A 151 -32.11 -4.00 1.72
CA ARG A 151 -31.85 -3.91 0.28
C ARG A 151 -32.25 -5.16 -0.48
N PHE A 152 -32.36 -6.28 0.21
CA PHE A 152 -32.62 -7.61 -0.37
C PHE A 152 -34.03 -8.12 -0.07
N ALA A 153 -34.89 -7.28 0.51
CA ALA A 153 -36.28 -7.62 0.80
C ALA A 153 -37.10 -7.85 -0.49
N PRO A 154 -38.15 -8.68 -0.45
CA PRO A 154 -39.05 -8.88 -1.59
C PRO A 154 -39.61 -7.55 -2.12
N GLY A 155 -39.64 -7.40 -3.45
CA GLY A 155 -40.16 -6.20 -4.12
C GLY A 155 -39.14 -5.07 -4.30
N ARG A 156 -37.89 -5.24 -3.87
CA ARG A 156 -36.79 -4.33 -4.21
C ARG A 156 -36.37 -4.49 -5.68
N GLN A 157 -35.92 -3.39 -6.28
CA GLN A 157 -35.37 -3.41 -7.64
C GLN A 157 -33.98 -4.06 -7.66
N PRO A 158 -33.55 -4.61 -8.81
CA PRO A 158 -32.16 -4.98 -8.99
C PRO A 158 -31.24 -3.78 -8.70
N PHE A 159 -29.98 -4.05 -8.42
CA PHE A 159 -28.96 -3.02 -8.33
C PHE A 159 -27.61 -3.59 -8.73
N GLN A 160 -26.67 -2.70 -9.03
CA GLN A 160 -25.30 -3.06 -9.33
C GLN A 160 -24.35 -1.97 -8.88
N ILE A 161 -23.24 -2.36 -8.27
CA ILE A 161 -22.22 -1.45 -7.73
C ILE A 161 -20.89 -1.73 -8.41
N LEU A 162 -20.12 -0.68 -8.72
CA LEU A 162 -18.76 -0.88 -9.24
C LEU A 162 -17.83 -1.34 -8.12
N ILE A 163 -17.08 -2.38 -8.40
CA ILE A 163 -16.02 -2.90 -7.53
C ILE A 163 -14.70 -2.99 -8.31
N SER A 164 -13.61 -2.67 -7.65
CA SER A 164 -12.26 -2.80 -8.19
C SER A 164 -11.35 -3.58 -7.25
N GLY A 165 -10.35 -4.27 -7.81
CA GLY A 165 -9.29 -4.98 -7.07
C GLY A 165 -7.90 -4.65 -7.59
N ASP A 166 -7.75 -3.48 -8.24
CA ASP A 166 -6.48 -3.06 -8.82
C ASP A 166 -5.52 -2.59 -7.73
N ASP A 167 -4.28 -3.12 -7.77
CA ASP A 167 -3.21 -2.66 -6.87
C ASP A 167 -2.98 -1.15 -6.99
N ALA A 168 -3.16 -0.60 -8.19
CA ALA A 168 -3.23 0.84 -8.43
C ALA A 168 -4.29 1.16 -9.49
N PRO A 169 -5.28 2.03 -9.20
CA PRO A 169 -6.25 2.45 -10.18
C PRO A 169 -5.58 3.16 -11.38
N HIS A 170 -5.86 2.68 -12.59
CA HIS A 170 -5.24 3.17 -13.82
C HIS A 170 -6.27 3.74 -14.80
N LEU A 171 -6.93 4.84 -14.42
CA LEU A 171 -7.83 5.55 -15.35
C LEU A 171 -7.07 5.98 -16.62
N LEU A 172 -7.74 5.95 -17.78
CA LEU A 172 -7.16 6.42 -19.04
C LEU A 172 -6.65 7.86 -18.93
N CYS A 173 -7.37 8.70 -18.17
CA CYS A 173 -7.03 10.10 -17.99
C CYS A 173 -5.69 10.31 -17.27
N PHE A 174 -5.26 9.34 -16.46
CA PHE A 174 -3.95 9.33 -15.83
C PHE A 174 -2.81 9.13 -16.83
N LYS A 175 -3.07 8.45 -17.95
CA LYS A 175 -2.09 8.35 -19.06
C LYS A 175 -2.02 9.62 -19.89
N THR A 176 -3.12 10.35 -20.01
CA THR A 176 -3.21 11.57 -20.84
C THR A 176 -3.03 12.86 -20.05
N GLN A 177 -2.87 12.77 -18.72
CA GLN A 177 -2.80 13.90 -17.77
C GLN A 177 -4.01 14.87 -17.88
N THR A 178 -5.14 14.37 -18.38
CA THR A 178 -6.36 15.14 -18.61
C THR A 178 -7.53 14.43 -17.97
N CYS A 179 -7.64 14.48 -16.65
CA CYS A 179 -8.81 13.97 -15.96
C CYS A 179 -9.94 15.00 -16.03
N PRO A 180 -11.13 14.62 -16.56
CA PRO A 180 -12.28 15.50 -16.49
C PRO A 180 -12.58 15.80 -15.01
N PRO A 181 -13.14 16.98 -14.68
CA PRO A 181 -13.59 17.29 -13.33
C PRO A 181 -14.43 16.12 -12.82
N SER A 182 -14.13 15.64 -11.61
CA SER A 182 -14.58 14.39 -10.98
C SER A 182 -16.09 14.22 -10.78
N THR A 183 -16.91 14.96 -11.50
CA THR A 183 -18.37 15.03 -11.41
C THR A 183 -19.14 13.86 -12.04
N TYR A 184 -18.50 12.86 -12.69
CA TYR A 184 -19.25 11.86 -13.48
C TYR A 184 -18.92 10.38 -13.24
N LEU A 185 -17.88 10.01 -12.49
CA LEU A 185 -17.66 8.58 -12.19
C LEU A 185 -18.56 8.16 -11.02
N PRO A 186 -19.32 7.06 -11.14
CA PRO A 186 -20.00 6.45 -10.00
C PRO A 186 -19.02 6.04 -8.89
N PRO A 187 -19.46 5.95 -7.62
CA PRO A 187 -18.63 5.48 -6.52
C PRO A 187 -18.13 4.04 -6.74
N ILE A 188 -16.82 3.83 -6.72
CA ILE A 188 -16.20 2.52 -6.94
C ILE A 188 -15.71 1.99 -5.60
N LEU A 189 -16.23 0.84 -5.17
CA LEU A 189 -15.70 0.15 -4.00
C LEU A 189 -14.38 -0.53 -4.36
N ASN A 190 -13.28 -0.10 -3.76
CA ASN A 190 -11.94 -0.55 -4.11
C ASN A 190 -11.38 -1.50 -3.06
N LEU A 191 -11.10 -2.72 -3.46
CA LEU A 191 -10.41 -3.75 -2.68
C LEU A 191 -8.90 -3.75 -2.99
N GLY A 192 -8.39 -2.73 -3.67
CA GLY A 192 -6.97 -2.45 -3.86
C GLY A 192 -6.52 -1.20 -3.10
N THR A 193 -5.33 -0.68 -3.39
CA THR A 193 -4.83 0.52 -2.71
C THR A 193 -5.44 1.80 -3.28
N ASP A 194 -5.46 2.85 -2.47
CA ASP A 194 -6.04 4.15 -2.81
C ASP A 194 -4.95 5.21 -3.01
N PHE A 195 -5.33 6.38 -3.53
CA PHE A 195 -4.44 7.53 -3.54
C PHE A 195 -4.40 8.21 -2.17
N ARG A 196 -3.20 8.55 -1.72
CA ARG A 196 -2.99 9.35 -0.50
C ARG A 196 -3.63 10.73 -0.63
N ASP A 197 -3.62 11.32 -1.83
CA ASP A 197 -4.41 12.50 -2.16
C ASP A 197 -5.80 12.09 -2.68
N PRO A 198 -6.88 12.25 -1.89
CA PRO A 198 -8.21 11.83 -2.29
C PRO A 198 -8.77 12.63 -3.48
N SER A 199 -8.17 13.77 -3.84
CA SER A 199 -8.59 14.55 -5.00
C SER A 199 -8.22 13.89 -6.34
N MET A 200 -7.24 12.96 -6.33
CA MET A 200 -6.84 12.22 -7.52
C MET A 200 -7.96 11.31 -8.03
N MET A 201 -8.74 10.72 -7.11
CA MET A 201 -9.83 9.82 -7.46
C MET A 201 -10.95 9.83 -6.40
N PRO A 202 -11.72 10.92 -6.27
CA PRO A 202 -12.65 11.12 -5.15
C PRO A 202 -13.87 10.18 -5.15
N ASN A 203 -14.11 9.49 -6.26
CA ASN A 203 -15.16 8.48 -6.38
C ASN A 203 -14.67 7.08 -5.97
N LEU A 204 -13.38 6.91 -5.67
CA LEU A 204 -12.85 5.66 -5.16
C LEU A 204 -13.12 5.56 -3.65
N ILE A 205 -13.67 4.44 -3.22
CA ILE A 205 -14.02 4.18 -1.83
C ILE A 205 -13.21 2.98 -1.39
N THR A 206 -12.16 3.23 -0.61
CA THR A 206 -11.30 2.16 -0.09
C THR A 206 -12.11 1.20 0.77
N LEU A 207 -12.02 -0.09 0.47
CA LEU A 207 -12.33 -1.20 1.35
C LEU A 207 -11.01 -1.80 1.85
N PRO A 208 -11.02 -2.77 2.78
CA PRO A 208 -9.81 -3.53 3.08
C PRO A 208 -9.20 -4.09 1.79
N THR A 209 -7.89 -4.01 1.68
CA THR A 209 -7.17 -4.44 0.48
C THR A 209 -7.23 -5.96 0.35
N GLN A 210 -7.12 -6.48 -0.87
CA GLN A 210 -6.99 -7.91 -1.06
C GLN A 210 -5.57 -8.38 -0.73
N PRO A 211 -5.45 -9.57 -0.13
CA PRO A 211 -6.46 -10.52 0.31
C PRO A 211 -6.82 -10.36 1.79
N ILE A 212 -6.37 -9.28 2.46
CA ILE A 212 -6.75 -9.08 3.88
C ILE A 212 -8.27 -8.93 4.02
N PHE A 213 -8.96 -8.36 3.03
CA PHE A 213 -10.43 -8.40 2.96
C PHE A 213 -10.98 -9.82 3.02
N ASP A 214 -10.47 -10.73 2.18
CA ASP A 214 -10.93 -12.12 2.13
C ASP A 214 -10.70 -12.82 3.47
N CYS A 215 -9.56 -12.52 4.10
CA CYS A 215 -9.24 -12.96 5.46
C CYS A 215 -10.23 -12.45 6.51
N LEU A 216 -10.55 -11.15 6.50
CA LEU A 216 -11.50 -10.55 7.44
C LEU A 216 -12.90 -11.15 7.26
N ALA A 217 -13.38 -11.24 6.01
CA ALA A 217 -14.68 -11.82 5.68
C ALA A 217 -14.72 -13.32 6.04
N GLY A 218 -13.66 -14.07 5.74
CA GLY A 218 -13.57 -15.50 6.04
C GLY A 218 -13.59 -15.80 7.54
N VAL A 219 -12.92 -14.98 8.36
CA VAL A 219 -12.98 -15.11 9.83
C VAL A 219 -14.37 -14.76 10.35
N HIS A 220 -15.00 -13.71 9.83
CA HIS A 220 -16.35 -13.29 10.22
C HIS A 220 -17.42 -14.36 9.95
N PHE A 221 -17.41 -14.99 8.78
CA PHE A 221 -18.35 -16.06 8.43
C PHE A 221 -17.94 -17.46 8.90
N GLY A 222 -16.77 -17.60 9.53
CA GLY A 222 -16.21 -18.88 9.96
C GLY A 222 -15.79 -19.80 8.82
N THR A 223 -15.66 -19.30 7.59
CA THR A 223 -15.46 -20.12 6.38
C THR A 223 -14.00 -20.47 6.08
N ASP A 224 -13.02 -19.82 6.72
CA ASP A 224 -11.63 -19.89 6.26
C ASP A 224 -10.53 -19.92 7.32
N VAL A 225 -9.41 -20.49 6.88
CA VAL A 225 -8.10 -20.57 7.55
C VAL A 225 -7.28 -19.37 7.05
N CYS A 226 -7.48 -18.16 7.62
CA CYS A 226 -6.67 -16.99 7.25
C CYS A 226 -5.29 -17.04 7.93
N PRO A 227 -4.17 -17.28 7.22
CA PRO A 227 -2.88 -17.50 7.90
C PRO A 227 -2.28 -16.23 8.51
N ILE A 228 -2.64 -15.05 7.98
CA ILE A 228 -2.20 -13.74 8.49
C ILE A 228 -2.90 -13.39 9.81
N LEU A 229 -4.16 -13.78 9.96
CA LEU A 229 -4.94 -13.58 11.18
C LEU A 229 -4.87 -14.78 12.13
N GLN A 230 -4.13 -15.82 11.75
CA GLN A 230 -3.83 -16.95 12.63
C GLN A 230 -2.74 -16.60 13.62
N SER A 231 -2.64 -17.44 14.66
CA SER A 231 -1.65 -17.28 15.71
C SER A 231 -0.25 -17.12 15.11
N PRO A 232 0.46 -16.02 15.40
CA PRO A 232 1.79 -15.77 14.88
C PRO A 232 2.73 -16.93 15.19
N ARG A 233 3.68 -17.23 14.29
CA ARG A 233 4.76 -18.16 14.62
C ARG A 233 5.64 -17.49 15.67
N THR A 234 5.83 -18.18 16.79
CA THR A 234 6.77 -17.80 17.85
C THR A 234 8.14 -18.45 17.67
N SER A 235 8.32 -19.31 16.65
CA SER A 235 9.52 -20.14 16.50
C SER A 235 10.50 -19.57 15.47
N ARG A 236 11.79 -19.87 15.68
CA ARG A 236 12.92 -19.58 14.79
C ARG A 236 13.07 -20.65 13.69
N GLU A 237 12.05 -21.50 13.51
CA GLU A 237 12.15 -22.63 12.59
C GLU A 237 12.24 -22.12 11.16
N PRO A 238 13.37 -22.36 10.47
CA PRO A 238 13.50 -21.99 9.07
C PRO A 238 12.43 -22.73 8.27
N CYS A 239 11.97 -22.11 7.19
CA CYS A 239 10.99 -22.72 6.32
C CYS A 239 11.56 -23.99 5.67
N ASN A 240 11.36 -25.15 6.30
CA ASN A 240 11.81 -26.44 5.78
C ASN A 240 10.85 -26.95 4.72
N GLY A 241 11.20 -26.74 3.45
CA GLY A 241 10.54 -27.41 2.33
C GLY A 241 10.96 -26.83 1.01
N GLY A 242 11.41 -27.67 0.07
CA GLY A 242 11.70 -27.33 -1.32
C GLY A 242 10.48 -26.90 -2.14
N HIS A 243 9.46 -26.31 -1.52
CA HIS A 243 8.30 -25.72 -2.16
C HIS A 243 8.54 -24.23 -2.39
N THR A 244 8.21 -23.80 -3.60
CA THR A 244 8.54 -22.46 -4.12
C THR A 244 7.76 -21.32 -3.49
N HIS A 245 6.92 -21.60 -2.48
CA HIS A 245 6.29 -20.65 -1.58
C HIS A 245 6.45 -21.24 -0.18
N CYS A 246 7.35 -20.66 0.61
CA CYS A 246 7.08 -20.62 2.05
C CYS A 246 5.82 -19.78 2.14
N ASP A 247 4.76 -20.23 2.82
CA ASP A 247 3.55 -19.44 2.99
C ASP A 247 3.95 -18.04 3.44
N SER A 248 3.89 -17.07 2.53
CA SER A 248 4.23 -15.64 2.67
C SER A 248 3.30 -14.92 3.65
N GLN A 249 2.61 -15.70 4.49
CA GLN A 249 1.44 -15.33 5.26
C GLN A 249 1.61 -15.65 6.74
N SER A 250 2.72 -16.29 7.14
CA SER A 250 3.01 -16.54 8.55
C SER A 250 3.76 -15.37 9.18
N LEU A 251 3.09 -14.69 10.11
CA LEU A 251 3.68 -13.62 10.89
C LEU A 251 4.76 -14.18 11.84
N VAL A 252 5.94 -13.56 11.85
CA VAL A 252 7.03 -13.90 12.77
C VAL A 252 7.01 -12.91 13.93
N VAL A 253 6.57 -13.35 15.10
CA VAL A 253 6.51 -12.52 16.32
C VAL A 253 7.47 -13.06 17.36
N ARG A 254 8.40 -12.22 17.81
CA ARG A 254 9.41 -12.57 18.83
C ARG A 254 9.44 -11.53 19.94
N SER A 255 8.38 -11.48 20.74
CA SER A 255 8.17 -10.46 21.78
C SER A 255 9.23 -10.49 22.90
N ASP A 256 9.91 -11.62 23.05
CA ASP A 256 11.01 -11.87 23.99
C ASP A 256 12.34 -11.25 23.56
N VAL A 257 12.51 -10.93 22.27
CA VAL A 257 13.73 -10.32 21.73
C VAL A 257 13.67 -8.80 21.93
N LYS A 258 14.79 -8.19 22.35
CA LYS A 258 14.92 -6.73 22.42
C LYS A 258 15.52 -6.20 21.12
N LEU A 259 15.12 -4.99 20.74
CA LEU A 259 15.63 -4.33 19.52
C LEU A 259 17.18 -4.24 19.52
N ALA A 260 17.78 -4.01 20.69
CA ALA A 260 19.24 -3.92 20.86
C ALA A 260 19.99 -5.23 20.55
N ASP A 261 19.32 -6.38 20.70
CA ASP A 261 19.92 -7.71 20.49
C ASP A 261 19.90 -8.13 19.01
N LEU A 262 19.23 -7.36 18.14
CA LEU A 262 19.14 -7.60 16.70
C LEU A 262 20.33 -7.02 15.94
N ILE A 263 20.59 -7.56 14.75
CA ILE A 263 21.68 -7.12 13.85
C ILE A 263 21.43 -5.66 13.43
N PRO A 264 22.35 -4.71 13.69
CA PRO A 264 22.16 -3.28 13.46
C PRO A 264 22.28 -2.89 11.97
N THR A 265 21.42 -3.47 11.14
CA THR A 265 21.41 -3.27 9.69
C THR A 265 19.97 -3.11 9.22
N LEU A 266 19.75 -2.14 8.33
CA LEU A 266 18.50 -1.97 7.60
C LEU A 266 18.44 -2.91 6.41
N VAL A 267 17.43 -3.76 6.36
CA VAL A 267 17.32 -4.79 5.31
C VAL A 267 16.06 -4.66 4.45
N TRP A 268 16.23 -5.04 3.18
CA TRP A 268 15.12 -5.33 2.27
C TRP A 268 15.56 -6.29 1.16
N ARG A 269 14.63 -7.13 0.72
CA ARG A 269 14.75 -8.01 -0.44
C ARG A 269 13.47 -7.91 -1.26
N GLY A 270 13.61 -7.70 -2.56
CA GLY A 270 12.48 -7.70 -3.49
C GLY A 270 12.91 -7.49 -4.93
N SER A 271 11.95 -7.36 -5.84
CA SER A 271 12.22 -7.00 -7.23
C SER A 271 12.01 -5.51 -7.46
N ASP A 272 12.57 -5.01 -8.55
CA ASP A 272 12.31 -3.64 -8.98
C ASP A 272 10.91 -3.54 -9.60
N TYR A 273 10.14 -2.55 -9.17
CA TYR A 273 8.79 -2.28 -9.66
C TYR A 273 8.65 -0.77 -9.86
N GLY A 274 7.94 -0.37 -10.91
CA GLY A 274 7.63 1.04 -11.17
C GLY A 274 6.62 1.62 -10.19
N MET A 275 6.50 2.94 -10.21
CA MET A 275 5.53 3.74 -9.45
C MET A 275 4.30 4.06 -10.32
N VAL A 276 3.25 4.67 -9.74
CA VAL A 276 2.09 5.09 -10.53
C VAL A 276 2.45 6.31 -11.38
N LYS A 277 2.21 6.23 -12.68
CA LYS A 277 2.63 7.23 -13.68
C LYS A 277 2.14 8.66 -13.44
N THR A 278 1.06 8.85 -12.71
CA THR A 278 0.52 10.17 -12.40
C THR A 278 1.20 10.88 -11.25
N GLN A 279 2.07 10.17 -10.54
CA GLN A 279 2.81 10.70 -9.40
C GLN A 279 4.02 11.46 -9.93
N ALA A 280 4.55 12.39 -9.11
CA ALA A 280 5.78 13.11 -9.43
C ALA A 280 6.93 12.15 -9.80
N HIS A 281 6.94 10.96 -9.21
CA HIS A 281 7.93 9.92 -9.42
C HIS A 281 7.42 8.74 -10.26
N GLY A 282 6.47 8.95 -11.18
CA GLY A 282 5.79 7.94 -12.02
C GLY A 282 6.66 7.07 -12.95
N THR A 283 7.92 6.95 -12.59
CA THR A 283 9.04 6.19 -13.11
C THR A 283 8.75 4.71 -13.24
N LYS A 284 9.10 4.15 -14.41
CA LYS A 284 9.13 2.70 -14.61
C LYS A 284 10.52 2.14 -14.30
N MET A 285 10.55 0.83 -14.14
CA MET A 285 11.82 0.10 -14.02
C MET A 285 12.71 0.32 -15.25
N GLU A 286 12.17 0.33 -16.47
CA GLU A 286 12.97 0.54 -17.68
C GLU A 286 13.62 1.93 -17.70
N ASP A 287 12.87 2.97 -17.33
CA ASP A 287 13.36 4.34 -17.24
C ASP A 287 14.50 4.44 -16.22
N SER A 288 14.39 3.70 -15.10
CA SER A 288 15.43 3.61 -14.08
C SER A 288 16.67 2.87 -14.55
N VAL A 289 16.50 1.81 -15.35
CA VAL A 289 17.63 1.10 -15.94
C VAL A 289 18.41 2.02 -16.89
N GLU A 290 17.69 2.76 -17.74
CA GLU A 290 18.26 3.72 -18.68
C GLU A 290 18.97 4.87 -17.96
N ALA A 291 18.37 5.43 -16.90
CA ALA A 291 18.96 6.53 -16.13
C ALA A 291 20.27 6.12 -15.45
N VAL A 292 20.30 4.94 -14.79
CA VAL A 292 21.53 4.44 -14.15
C VAL A 292 22.60 4.12 -15.19
N GLN A 293 22.24 3.54 -16.33
CA GLN A 293 23.20 3.28 -17.41
C GLN A 293 23.78 4.60 -17.98
N ALA A 294 22.95 5.62 -18.19
CA ALA A 294 23.39 6.93 -18.67
C ALA A 294 24.34 7.62 -17.66
N ALA A 295 24.11 7.43 -16.35
CA ALA A 295 25.02 7.91 -15.32
C ALA A 295 26.39 7.22 -15.40
N ILE A 296 26.41 5.88 -15.54
CA ILE A 296 27.65 5.11 -15.73
C ILE A 296 28.41 5.59 -16.97
N ASP A 297 27.72 5.75 -18.10
CA ASP A 297 28.34 6.19 -19.36
C ASP A 297 28.90 7.62 -19.26
N THR A 298 28.28 8.47 -18.46
CA THR A 298 28.73 9.83 -18.22
C THR A 298 29.99 9.87 -17.36
N LEU A 299 30.00 9.13 -16.24
CA LEU A 299 31.19 8.97 -15.40
C LEU A 299 32.36 8.37 -16.19
N ALA A 300 32.10 7.36 -17.02
CA ALA A 300 33.10 6.75 -17.89
C ALA A 300 33.70 7.77 -18.90
N ARG A 301 32.85 8.59 -19.54
CA ARG A 301 33.31 9.65 -20.47
C ARG A 301 34.11 10.75 -19.76
N GLN A 302 33.78 11.04 -18.51
CA GLN A 302 34.49 12.02 -17.68
C GLN A 302 35.76 11.46 -17.04
N ASN A 303 36.01 10.14 -17.17
CA ASN A 303 37.10 9.42 -16.50
C ASN A 303 37.02 9.54 -14.97
N ASP A 304 35.80 9.64 -14.44
CA ASP A 304 35.51 9.65 -13.01
C ASP A 304 35.37 8.22 -12.47
N ALA A 305 35.55 8.07 -11.15
CA ALA A 305 35.37 6.78 -10.51
C ALA A 305 33.90 6.32 -10.61
N ILE A 306 33.67 5.11 -11.11
CA ILE A 306 32.33 4.52 -11.19
C ILE A 306 32.10 3.68 -9.93
N ASN A 307 31.29 4.20 -9.01
CA ASN A 307 30.87 3.52 -7.80
C ASN A 307 29.44 3.97 -7.43
N ALA A 308 28.84 3.35 -6.41
CA ALA A 308 27.45 3.64 -6.06
C ALA A 308 27.23 5.11 -5.63
N GLN A 309 28.18 5.70 -4.90
CA GLN A 309 28.08 7.10 -4.47
C GLN A 309 28.17 8.06 -5.66
N SER A 310 29.13 7.88 -6.56
CA SER A 310 29.27 8.76 -7.73
C SER A 310 28.10 8.67 -8.70
N ILE A 311 27.45 7.51 -8.79
CA ILE A 311 26.19 7.36 -9.53
C ILE A 311 25.08 8.18 -8.84
N LEU A 312 24.93 8.05 -7.52
CA LEU A 312 23.93 8.82 -6.76
C LEU A 312 24.15 10.32 -6.89
N ASP A 313 25.40 10.78 -6.72
CA ASP A 313 25.78 12.20 -6.83
C ASP A 313 25.45 12.76 -8.21
N LEU A 314 25.72 12.00 -9.28
CA LEU A 314 25.42 12.42 -10.64
C LEU A 314 23.91 12.50 -10.91
N LEU A 315 23.14 11.53 -10.44
CA LEU A 315 21.68 11.51 -10.56
C LEU A 315 21.03 12.68 -9.81
N GLU A 316 21.55 13.01 -8.63
CA GLU A 316 21.11 14.18 -7.86
C GLU A 316 21.46 15.49 -8.58
N ALA A 317 22.71 15.62 -9.05
CA ALA A 317 23.19 16.81 -9.75
C ALA A 317 22.47 17.07 -11.08
N SER A 318 22.07 16.02 -11.80
CA SER A 318 21.30 16.14 -13.04
C SER A 318 19.80 16.35 -12.80
N SER A 319 19.33 16.25 -11.55
CA SER A 319 17.91 16.18 -11.21
C SER A 319 17.18 15.08 -12.00
N ASP A 320 17.84 13.96 -12.30
CA ASP A 320 17.23 12.82 -12.99
C ASP A 320 16.42 12.01 -11.99
N ASP A 321 15.11 12.19 -12.03
CA ASP A 321 14.11 11.56 -11.16
C ASP A 321 13.59 10.22 -11.70
N ARG A 322 14.13 9.76 -12.83
CA ARG A 322 13.73 8.50 -13.48
C ARG A 322 14.29 7.27 -12.78
N VAL A 323 14.96 7.38 -11.63
CA VAL A 323 15.43 6.22 -10.86
C VAL A 323 14.38 5.80 -9.85
N THR A 324 13.97 4.52 -9.87
CA THR A 324 12.97 4.01 -8.92
C THR A 324 13.49 4.14 -7.49
N PRO A 325 12.61 4.34 -6.49
CA PRO A 325 13.03 4.33 -5.08
C PRO A 325 13.75 3.03 -4.69
N ARG A 326 13.36 1.88 -5.27
CA ARG A 326 14.01 0.59 -5.00
C ARG A 326 15.44 0.53 -5.53
N MET A 327 15.68 0.99 -6.77
CA MET A 327 17.03 1.10 -7.32
C MET A 327 17.87 2.10 -6.52
N ARG A 328 17.30 3.25 -6.17
CA ARG A 328 17.97 4.26 -5.33
C ARG A 328 18.38 3.66 -3.98
N ALA A 329 17.50 2.93 -3.31
CA ALA A 329 17.80 2.27 -2.03
C ALA A 329 18.93 1.24 -2.15
N VAL A 330 18.99 0.47 -3.24
CA VAL A 330 20.08 -0.47 -3.52
C VAL A 330 21.40 0.26 -3.69
N LEU A 331 21.44 1.36 -4.47
CA LEU A 331 22.64 2.18 -4.62
C LEU A 331 23.07 2.82 -3.29
N MET A 332 22.13 3.32 -2.49
CA MET A 332 22.40 3.86 -1.14
C MET A 332 23.02 2.80 -0.23
N SER A 333 22.52 1.56 -0.28
CA SER A 333 23.07 0.44 0.49
C SER A 333 24.51 0.10 0.10
N GLU A 334 24.83 0.11 -1.19
CA GLU A 334 26.19 -0.14 -1.67
C GLU A 334 27.15 1.00 -1.34
N ALA A 335 26.69 2.25 -1.46
CA ALA A 335 27.47 3.42 -1.07
C ALA A 335 27.81 3.39 0.43
N ALA A 336 26.83 3.08 1.28
CA ALA A 336 27.02 2.99 2.73
C ALA A 336 27.94 1.83 3.13
N THR A 337 27.86 0.69 2.44
CA THR A 337 28.76 -0.46 2.65
C THR A 337 30.21 -0.09 2.30
N ALA A 338 30.43 0.56 1.15
CA ALA A 338 31.75 1.02 0.74
C ALA A 338 32.33 2.06 1.72
N ALA A 339 31.51 3.00 2.18
CA ALA A 339 31.91 3.99 3.18
C ALA A 339 32.33 3.35 4.51
N ALA A 340 31.57 2.36 5.01
CA ALA A 340 31.91 1.62 6.22
C ALA A 340 33.24 0.86 6.08
N ALA A 341 33.49 0.21 4.94
CA ALA A 341 34.74 -0.49 4.68
C ALA A 341 35.96 0.47 4.62
N ALA A 342 35.77 1.68 4.08
CA ALA A 342 36.82 2.71 4.04
C ALA A 342 37.21 3.20 5.45
N VAL A 343 36.23 3.39 6.34
CA VAL A 343 36.47 3.78 7.75
C VAL A 343 37.27 2.72 8.50
N VAL A 344 36.93 1.44 8.34
CA VAL A 344 37.68 0.32 8.94
C VAL A 344 39.12 0.33 8.44
N THR A 345 39.31 0.44 7.13
CA THR A 345 40.65 0.46 6.49
C THR A 345 41.51 1.62 7.03
N ALA A 346 40.95 2.82 7.12
CA ALA A 346 41.64 3.99 7.67
C ALA A 346 42.02 3.82 9.15
N THR A 347 41.13 3.21 9.95
CA THR A 347 41.38 2.94 11.37
C THR A 347 42.52 1.93 11.56
N THR A 348 42.53 0.85 10.77
CA THR A 348 43.64 -0.13 10.78
C THR A 348 44.96 0.45 10.30
N ALA A 349 44.95 1.32 9.28
CA ALA A 349 46.15 2.00 8.80
C ALA A 349 46.70 2.99 9.84
N GLY A 350 45.83 3.69 10.57
CA GLY A 350 46.20 4.59 11.67
C GLY A 350 46.78 3.86 12.89
N MET A 351 46.27 2.67 13.23
CA MET A 351 46.85 1.81 14.27
C MET A 351 48.20 1.21 13.86
N GLY A 352 48.47 1.05 12.55
CA GLY A 352 49.75 0.56 12.02
C GLY A 352 50.91 1.55 12.08
N MET A 353 50.68 2.84 12.37
CA MET A 353 51.75 3.84 12.54
C MET A 353 52.23 4.01 13.99
N GLY A 354 51.73 3.20 14.94
CA GLY A 354 52.16 3.21 16.34
C GLY A 354 52.74 1.87 16.77
N ARG A 355 54.07 1.72 16.69
CA ARG A 355 54.93 0.57 17.05
C ARG A 355 55.15 -0.48 15.97
N THR A 356 56.20 -0.27 15.18
CA THR A 356 57.04 -1.35 14.66
C THR A 356 58.39 -1.32 15.36
N THR A 357 58.48 -2.03 16.49
CA THR A 357 59.76 -2.61 16.92
C THR A 357 59.94 -3.92 16.17
N ALA A 358 61.06 -4.00 15.48
CA ALA A 358 61.63 -5.13 14.74
C ALA A 358 61.10 -6.53 15.07
N ALA A 359 60.59 -7.21 14.05
CA ALA A 359 60.81 -8.64 13.80
C ALA A 359 60.42 -8.96 12.35
N GLU A 360 61.35 -8.74 11.43
CA GLU A 360 61.40 -9.51 10.19
C GLU A 360 61.68 -10.98 10.55
N THR A 361 61.06 -11.95 9.87
CA THR A 361 61.69 -12.84 8.88
C THR A 361 60.72 -13.98 8.51
N MET A 362 60.71 -14.35 7.22
CA MET A 362 60.26 -15.61 6.62
C MET A 362 58.77 -15.79 6.29
N ALA A 363 58.42 -15.65 5.01
CA ALA A 363 58.12 -16.80 4.15
C ALA A 363 57.88 -16.35 2.69
N THR A 364 58.73 -16.84 1.80
CA THR A 364 58.63 -16.75 0.34
C THR A 364 57.69 -17.82 -0.24
N THR A 365 57.27 -17.55 -1.48
CA THR A 365 56.81 -18.48 -2.56
C THR A 365 55.41 -19.11 -2.46
N ALA A 366 54.49 -18.68 -3.35
CA ALA A 366 53.98 -19.52 -4.45
C ALA A 366 52.94 -18.79 -5.34
N GLY A 367 53.29 -18.61 -6.63
CA GLY A 367 52.53 -19.08 -7.80
C GLY A 367 51.13 -18.58 -8.11
N GLU A 368 51.01 -17.82 -9.20
CA GLU A 368 49.81 -17.66 -10.03
C GLU A 368 49.27 -19.00 -10.56
N THR A 369 47.95 -19.18 -10.62
CA THR A 369 47.21 -19.68 -11.80
C THR A 369 45.70 -19.61 -11.58
N ALA A 370 45.00 -19.34 -12.68
CA ALA A 370 43.60 -18.98 -12.76
C ALA A 370 42.63 -20.17 -12.87
N ALA A 371 41.36 -19.86 -12.56
CA ALA A 371 40.14 -20.24 -13.27
C ALA A 371 39.31 -21.47 -12.84
N VAL A 372 38.00 -21.18 -12.78
CA VAL A 372 36.81 -22.04 -12.94
C VAL A 372 36.47 -23.03 -11.83
N GLY A 373 35.38 -22.74 -11.10
CA GLY A 373 34.68 -23.70 -10.27
C GLY A 373 33.36 -23.13 -9.76
N ALA A 374 32.27 -23.41 -10.47
CA ALA A 374 30.92 -23.24 -9.94
C ALA A 374 30.73 -24.25 -8.80
N GLU A 375 30.59 -23.78 -7.57
CA GLU A 375 30.31 -24.66 -6.43
C GLU A 375 28.98 -24.30 -5.77
N GLN A 376 28.12 -25.31 -5.73
CA GLN A 376 26.83 -25.32 -5.06
C GLN A 376 26.98 -24.98 -3.58
N ILE A 377 26.42 -23.86 -3.13
CA ILE A 377 26.17 -23.65 -1.70
C ILE A 377 24.73 -24.07 -1.42
N ASN A 378 24.54 -25.38 -1.18
CA ASN A 378 23.33 -25.92 -0.57
C ASN A 378 23.49 -25.90 0.95
N GLY A 379 22.57 -25.21 1.61
CA GLY A 379 22.06 -25.49 2.96
C GLY A 379 23.07 -25.90 4.04
N ARG A 380 23.52 -24.92 4.84
CA ARG A 380 23.87 -25.07 6.26
C ARG A 380 24.03 -23.69 6.91
N TYR A 381 22.91 -23.04 7.19
CA TYR A 381 22.81 -22.13 8.34
C TYR A 381 21.92 -22.81 9.37
N ALA A 382 22.43 -23.92 9.92
CA ALA A 382 21.88 -24.56 11.09
C ALA A 382 22.91 -24.40 12.20
N SER A 383 22.52 -23.69 13.26
CA SER A 383 23.10 -23.71 14.61
C SER A 383 24.61 -23.92 14.69
N GLY A 384 25.39 -22.85 14.51
CA GLY A 384 26.82 -22.86 14.77
C GLY A 384 27.19 -21.63 15.57
N ASN A 385 27.84 -21.82 16.72
CA ASN A 385 28.47 -20.78 17.52
C ASN A 385 29.16 -19.75 16.61
N HIS A 386 28.67 -18.50 16.63
CA HIS A 386 29.35 -17.38 16.00
C HIS A 386 30.65 -17.09 16.76
N THR A 387 31.74 -17.74 16.36
CA THR A 387 33.04 -17.06 16.41
C THR A 387 33.06 -16.10 15.24
N ALA A 388 32.49 -14.92 15.46
CA ALA A 388 32.44 -13.82 14.51
C ALA A 388 33.87 -13.41 14.12
N SER A 389 34.15 -13.41 12.83
CA SER A 389 35.15 -12.49 12.27
C SER A 389 34.73 -11.07 12.62
N ALA A 390 35.63 -10.30 13.22
CA ALA A 390 35.39 -8.99 13.83
C ALA A 390 35.19 -7.86 12.79
N SER A 391 34.13 -7.92 11.98
CA SER A 391 33.68 -6.80 11.16
C SER A 391 32.27 -6.38 11.56
N THR A 392 32.10 -5.11 11.95
CA THR A 392 30.78 -4.50 12.14
C THR A 392 29.93 -4.71 10.88
N PRO A 393 28.67 -5.19 11.00
CA PRO A 393 27.82 -5.37 9.83
C PRO A 393 27.55 -4.03 9.14
N PRO A 394 27.27 -4.02 7.82
CA PRO A 394 26.98 -2.79 7.10
C PRO A 394 25.71 -2.13 7.65
N PRO A 395 25.58 -0.79 7.60
CA PRO A 395 24.38 -0.09 8.11
C PRO A 395 23.13 -0.41 7.30
N MET A 396 23.28 -0.75 6.01
CA MET A 396 22.20 -1.12 5.11
C MET A 396 22.62 -2.35 4.31
N ASP A 397 21.68 -3.26 4.09
CA ASP A 397 21.79 -4.39 3.17
C ASP A 397 20.45 -4.52 2.43
N ILE A 398 20.30 -3.70 1.39
CA ILE A 398 19.13 -3.64 0.50
C ILE A 398 19.55 -4.18 -0.86
N LYS A 399 18.87 -5.23 -1.32
CA LYS A 399 19.24 -5.95 -2.55
C LYS A 399 18.02 -6.33 -3.35
N PHE A 400 18.18 -6.33 -4.67
CA PHE A 400 17.24 -7.05 -5.52
C PHE A 400 17.39 -8.56 -5.30
N PHE A 401 16.27 -9.25 -5.13
CA PHE A 401 16.22 -10.71 -5.03
C PHE A 401 15.50 -11.28 -6.23
N GLY A 402 16.17 -12.23 -6.89
CA GLY A 402 15.78 -12.71 -8.20
C GLY A 402 15.63 -14.21 -8.28
N TYR A 403 14.38 -14.66 -8.17
CA TYR A 403 14.02 -16.04 -8.38
C TYR A 403 14.31 -16.45 -9.83
N ASN A 404 15.10 -17.50 -10.01
CA ASN A 404 15.61 -18.02 -11.29
C ASN A 404 14.52 -18.72 -12.14
N LYS A 405 13.27 -18.22 -12.15
CA LYS A 405 12.19 -18.72 -13.02
C LYS A 405 12.04 -17.82 -14.23
N LYS A 406 12.80 -18.16 -15.28
CA LYS A 406 12.54 -18.06 -16.73
C LYS A 406 11.76 -16.89 -17.38
N ASN A 407 11.14 -15.90 -16.72
CA ASN A 407 10.37 -14.86 -17.44
C ASN A 407 10.20 -13.48 -16.75
N ASP A 408 10.64 -13.25 -15.50
CA ASP A 408 10.27 -11.99 -14.79
C ASP A 408 11.38 -10.93 -14.70
N TYR A 409 12.62 -11.22 -15.10
CA TYR A 409 13.58 -10.14 -15.35
C TYR A 409 13.50 -9.72 -16.80
N HIS A 410 13.15 -8.45 -17.01
CA HIS A 410 13.46 -7.79 -18.27
C HIS A 410 14.97 -7.89 -18.47
N GLU A 411 15.39 -8.37 -19.63
CA GLU A 411 16.80 -8.61 -19.97
C GLU A 411 17.70 -7.40 -19.64
N GLY A 412 17.17 -6.18 -19.84
CA GLY A 412 17.84 -4.93 -19.49
C GLY A 412 18.23 -4.78 -18.02
N ALA A 413 17.37 -5.12 -17.06
CA ALA A 413 17.69 -5.01 -15.64
C ALA A 413 18.81 -5.98 -15.24
N ARG A 414 18.75 -7.22 -15.75
CA ARG A 414 19.81 -8.21 -15.53
C ARG A 414 21.14 -7.78 -16.12
N LEU A 415 21.13 -7.19 -17.32
CA LEU A 415 22.34 -6.64 -17.94
C LEU A 415 22.93 -5.51 -17.10
N LEU A 416 22.09 -4.58 -16.62
CA LEU A 416 22.54 -3.50 -15.75
C LEU A 416 23.17 -4.04 -14.45
N TYR A 417 22.55 -5.00 -13.78
CA TYR A 417 23.11 -5.56 -12.53
C TYR A 417 24.48 -6.21 -12.77
N ASN A 418 24.66 -6.89 -13.91
CA ASN A 418 25.97 -7.44 -14.29
C ASN A 418 27.00 -6.33 -14.56
N THR A 419 26.59 -5.22 -15.17
CA THR A 419 27.45 -4.05 -15.38
C THR A 419 27.86 -3.43 -14.03
N LEU A 420 26.91 -3.21 -13.13
CA LEU A 420 27.15 -2.69 -11.77
C LEU A 420 28.14 -3.58 -10.99
N ALA A 421 27.99 -4.91 -11.08
CA ALA A 421 28.88 -5.86 -10.42
C ALA A 421 30.34 -5.75 -10.88
N ARG A 422 30.60 -5.36 -12.14
CA ARG A 422 31.98 -5.10 -12.64
C ARG A 422 32.65 -3.92 -11.95
N PHE A 423 31.86 -3.02 -11.37
CA PHE A 423 32.31 -1.88 -10.57
C PHE A 423 32.22 -2.14 -9.05
N GLY A 424 32.01 -3.40 -8.64
CA GLY A 424 31.89 -3.77 -7.23
C GLY A 424 30.55 -3.40 -6.58
N ILE A 425 29.55 -2.99 -7.36
CA ILE A 425 28.21 -2.65 -6.88
C ILE A 425 27.33 -3.91 -6.99
N ASN A 426 27.08 -4.57 -5.87
CA ASN A 426 26.36 -5.84 -5.82
C ASN A 426 24.85 -5.59 -5.70
N ALA A 427 24.20 -5.16 -6.78
CA ALA A 427 22.80 -4.74 -6.75
C ALA A 427 21.79 -5.89 -6.49
N ASN A 428 22.17 -7.13 -6.76
CA ASN A 428 21.31 -8.31 -6.58
C ASN A 428 21.98 -9.40 -5.72
N THR A 429 21.16 -10.30 -5.18
CA THR A 429 21.63 -11.45 -4.41
C THR A 429 20.89 -12.74 -4.81
N PRO A 430 21.59 -13.89 -4.94
CA PRO A 430 20.95 -15.19 -5.11
C PRO A 430 20.40 -15.73 -3.78
N VAL A 431 20.80 -15.14 -2.64
CA VAL A 431 20.41 -15.61 -1.32
C VAL A 431 19.01 -15.11 -1.00
N ARG A 432 18.07 -16.04 -0.88
CA ARG A 432 16.74 -15.75 -0.35
C ARG A 432 16.88 -15.41 1.13
N MET A 433 16.22 -14.34 1.55
CA MET A 433 15.97 -14.03 2.96
C MET A 433 14.48 -14.26 3.20
N ASP A 434 14.13 -15.24 4.01
CA ASP A 434 12.76 -15.43 4.49
C ASP A 434 12.44 -14.49 5.66
N GLU A 435 11.18 -14.48 6.08
CA GLU A 435 10.67 -13.62 7.14
C GLU A 435 11.36 -13.89 8.49
N SER A 436 11.71 -15.15 8.80
CA SER A 436 12.42 -15.49 10.03
C SER A 436 13.85 -14.96 10.02
N GLN A 437 14.53 -14.99 8.88
CA GLN A 437 15.86 -14.42 8.72
C GLN A 437 15.80 -12.89 8.75
N MET A 438 14.81 -12.28 8.08
CA MET A 438 14.61 -10.84 8.10
C MET A 438 14.31 -10.30 9.52
N ALA A 439 13.65 -11.11 10.36
CA ALA A 439 13.36 -10.78 11.74
C ALA A 439 14.61 -10.67 12.63
N ASP A 440 15.77 -11.22 12.22
CA ASP A 440 17.05 -11.09 12.96
C ASP A 440 17.69 -9.70 12.83
N TYR A 441 17.16 -8.85 11.94
CA TYR A 441 17.65 -7.50 11.72
C TYR A 441 16.89 -6.46 12.54
N ARG A 442 17.62 -5.45 12.98
CA ARG A 442 17.10 -4.37 13.81
C ARG A 442 16.15 -3.47 13.04
N TYR A 443 16.34 -3.32 11.74
CA TYR A 443 15.52 -2.47 10.91
C TYR A 443 15.10 -3.18 9.63
N GLN A 444 13.84 -3.02 9.27
CA GLN A 444 13.30 -3.44 7.99
C GLN A 444 12.79 -2.20 7.26
N ILE A 445 13.05 -2.08 5.96
CA ILE A 445 12.38 -1.06 5.14
C ILE A 445 11.32 -1.73 4.27
N ASP A 446 10.13 -1.15 4.24
CA ASP A 446 9.07 -1.52 3.33
C ASP A 446 9.07 -0.58 2.13
N LEU A 447 9.75 -0.98 1.05
CA LEU A 447 9.84 -0.18 -0.16
C LEU A 447 8.63 -0.41 -1.07
N GLY A 448 7.80 0.62 -1.19
CA GLY A 448 6.66 0.61 -2.10
C GLY A 448 6.99 0.46 -3.58
N GLY A 449 5.96 0.17 -4.38
CA GLY A 449 5.94 0.09 -5.84
C GLY A 449 4.60 0.61 -6.35
N LEU A 450 4.06 -0.02 -7.41
CA LEU A 450 2.86 0.47 -8.10
C LEU A 450 1.66 0.73 -7.17
N GLY A 451 1.32 -0.22 -6.29
CA GLY A 451 0.24 -0.04 -5.30
C GLY A 451 0.69 0.58 -3.98
N GLY A 452 1.84 1.26 -3.94
CA GLY A 452 2.45 1.66 -2.67
C GLY A 452 3.03 0.43 -2.00
N THR A 453 2.53 0.01 -0.84
CA THR A 453 3.09 -1.16 -0.14
C THR A 453 2.58 -2.50 -0.68
N SER A 454 3.37 -3.57 -0.53
CA SER A 454 2.78 -4.91 -0.59
C SER A 454 2.16 -5.22 0.76
N TRP A 455 0.88 -5.55 0.77
CA TRP A 455 0.16 -5.88 1.99
C TRP A 455 0.89 -7.00 2.78
N GLU A 456 1.31 -8.12 2.16
CA GLU A 456 2.11 -9.18 2.84
C GLU A 456 3.36 -8.61 3.50
N GLY A 457 4.03 -7.71 2.78
CA GLY A 457 5.28 -7.11 3.19
C GLY A 457 5.12 -6.16 4.37
N LEU A 458 4.04 -5.39 4.45
CA LEU A 458 3.80 -4.44 5.53
C LEU A 458 3.48 -5.18 6.84
N TYR A 459 2.48 -6.06 6.82
CA TYR A 459 2.04 -6.79 8.02
C TYR A 459 3.12 -7.71 8.58
N ALA A 460 3.84 -8.42 7.71
CA ALA A 460 4.92 -9.30 8.13
C ALA A 460 6.04 -8.50 8.83
N LYS A 461 6.47 -7.36 8.26
CA LYS A 461 7.52 -6.53 8.85
C LYS A 461 7.07 -5.85 10.15
N LEU A 462 5.82 -5.41 10.24
CA LEU A 462 5.26 -4.88 11.49
C LEU A 462 5.25 -5.94 12.62
N ALA A 463 5.02 -7.21 12.29
CA ALA A 463 5.02 -8.29 13.26
C ALA A 463 6.43 -8.65 13.79
N MET A 464 7.48 -8.40 13.00
CA MET A 464 8.86 -8.69 13.37
C MET A 464 9.32 -7.83 14.57
N PRO A 465 10.32 -8.27 15.35
CA PRO A 465 10.83 -7.52 16.50
C PRO A 465 11.70 -6.32 16.14
N GLY A 466 11.96 -6.08 14.85
CA GLY A 466 12.70 -4.93 14.34
C GLY A 466 11.82 -3.70 14.18
N LEU A 467 12.44 -2.55 13.96
CA LEU A 467 11.74 -1.31 13.67
C LEU A 467 11.50 -1.17 12.16
N LEU A 468 10.23 -1.01 11.80
CA LEU A 468 9.82 -0.77 10.42
C LEU A 468 10.05 0.68 9.99
N PHE A 469 10.74 0.85 8.87
CA PHE A 469 10.79 2.05 8.05
C PHE A 469 9.79 1.87 6.89
N HIS A 470 8.75 2.68 6.84
CA HIS A 470 7.72 2.57 5.80
C HIS A 470 7.89 3.66 4.75
N HIS A 471 8.12 3.25 3.50
CA HIS A 471 8.18 4.14 2.34
C HIS A 471 6.78 4.71 2.05
N GLU A 472 6.58 5.98 2.39
CA GLU A 472 5.31 6.67 2.15
C GLU A 472 5.23 7.10 0.69
N THR A 473 4.48 6.34 -0.08
CA THR A 473 4.21 6.65 -1.49
C THR A 473 2.90 7.43 -1.63
N THR A 474 2.63 7.87 -2.85
CA THR A 474 1.34 8.47 -3.19
C THR A 474 0.19 7.44 -3.22
N MET A 475 0.46 6.14 -3.14
CA MET A 475 -0.57 5.12 -2.90
C MET A 475 -0.60 4.72 -1.41
N ILE A 476 -1.79 4.37 -0.91
CA ILE A 476 -2.02 4.09 0.51
C ILE A 476 -2.93 2.87 0.71
N ASP A 477 -2.56 2.02 1.67
CA ASP A 477 -3.35 0.89 2.16
C ASP A 477 -4.40 1.36 3.17
N PHE A 478 -5.54 0.65 3.28
CA PHE A 478 -6.69 1.07 4.10
C PHE A 478 -6.42 1.27 5.61
N LEU A 479 -5.36 0.64 6.17
CA LEU A 479 -5.01 0.84 7.58
C LEU A 479 -4.17 2.09 7.84
N LEU A 480 -3.40 2.56 6.86
CA LEU A 480 -2.47 3.68 7.04
C LEU A 480 -3.13 5.05 7.33
N PRO A 481 -4.36 5.35 6.86
CA PRO A 481 -5.01 6.62 7.21
C PRO A 481 -5.35 6.75 8.70
N ASP A 482 -5.80 5.66 9.34
CA ASP A 482 -6.42 5.75 10.68
C ASP A 482 -5.86 4.78 11.72
N GLU A 483 -5.38 3.61 11.31
CA GLU A 483 -5.09 2.48 12.20
C GLU A 483 -3.59 2.36 12.48
N LEU A 484 -2.76 2.57 11.46
CA LEU A 484 -1.31 2.68 11.56
C LEU A 484 -0.92 4.17 11.53
N GLN A 485 0.04 4.57 12.34
CA GLN A 485 0.34 5.98 12.59
C GLN A 485 1.86 6.18 12.58
N PRO A 486 2.36 7.19 11.83
CA PRO A 486 3.78 7.53 11.80
C PRO A 486 4.32 7.80 13.22
N TYR A 487 5.52 7.31 13.51
CA TYR A 487 6.21 7.39 14.81
C TYR A 487 5.44 6.79 16.00
N VAL A 488 4.34 6.08 15.75
CA VAL A 488 3.68 5.21 16.74
C VAL A 488 3.92 3.76 16.36
N HIS A 489 3.68 3.40 15.11
CA HIS A 489 3.76 2.01 14.63
C HIS A 489 4.95 1.77 13.68
N TYR A 490 5.45 2.82 13.04
CA TYR A 490 6.55 2.75 12.07
C TYR A 490 7.27 4.11 11.95
N VAL A 491 8.46 4.13 11.36
CA VAL A 491 9.14 5.37 10.95
C VAL A 491 8.78 5.66 9.48
N PRO A 492 8.08 6.76 9.16
CA PRO A 492 7.79 7.10 7.76
C PRO A 492 9.09 7.41 7.01
N VAL A 493 9.18 7.17 5.71
CA VAL A 493 10.30 7.55 4.83
C VAL A 493 9.71 8.19 3.59
N ARG A 494 10.30 9.30 3.11
CA ARG A 494 9.80 10.01 1.92
C ARG A 494 9.82 9.13 0.67
N GLU A 495 8.96 9.47 -0.28
CA GLU A 495 8.86 8.78 -1.57
C GLU A 495 10.18 8.77 -2.38
N ASP A 496 10.99 9.81 -2.21
CA ASP A 496 12.30 9.97 -2.86
C ASP A 496 13.47 9.36 -2.06
N LEU A 497 13.20 8.82 -0.86
CA LEU A 497 14.17 8.30 0.11
C LEU A 497 15.21 9.30 0.61
N ALA A 498 15.03 10.61 0.36
CA ALA A 498 16.03 11.63 0.70
C ALA A 498 16.32 11.71 2.22
N ASP A 499 15.37 11.31 3.05
CA ASP A 499 15.48 11.33 4.51
C ASP A 499 15.82 9.96 5.14
N LEU A 500 16.07 8.93 4.33
CA LEU A 500 16.29 7.57 4.83
C LEU A 500 17.53 7.48 5.73
N THR A 501 18.67 8.04 5.30
CA THR A 501 19.93 7.99 6.06
C THR A 501 19.83 8.76 7.37
N GLU A 502 19.17 9.93 7.35
CA GLU A 502 18.91 10.74 8.56
C GLU A 502 18.05 9.95 9.57
N LYS A 503 16.97 9.33 9.10
CA LYS A 503 16.05 8.57 9.95
C LYS A 503 16.68 7.30 10.51
N LEU A 504 17.55 6.65 9.74
CA LEU A 504 18.34 5.51 10.24
C LEU A 504 19.31 5.95 11.34
N ALA A 505 20.01 7.07 11.16
CA ALA A 505 20.88 7.64 12.18
C ALA A 505 20.10 8.07 13.43
N TRP A 506 18.90 8.64 13.26
CA TRP A 506 17.99 8.95 14.37
C TRP A 506 17.61 7.70 15.16
N ALA A 507 17.27 6.59 14.49
CA ALA A 507 16.88 5.35 15.17
C ALA A 507 18.04 4.75 16.00
N GLU A 508 19.27 4.79 15.47
CA GLU A 508 20.48 4.37 16.20
C GLU A 508 20.78 5.28 17.40
N ALA A 509 20.54 6.59 17.28
CA ALA A 509 20.74 7.54 18.37
C ALA A 509 19.63 7.52 19.43
N ASN A 510 18.45 6.96 19.10
CA ASN A 510 17.26 6.94 19.97
C ASN A 510 16.72 5.51 20.17
N PRO A 511 17.53 4.56 20.69
CA PRO A 511 17.17 3.14 20.72
C PRO A 511 15.93 2.83 21.57
N ILE A 512 15.69 3.63 22.63
CA ILE A 512 14.51 3.45 23.50
C ILE A 512 13.21 3.81 22.76
N GLU A 513 13.20 4.94 22.04
CA GLU A 513 12.02 5.34 21.26
C GLU A 513 11.84 4.44 20.05
N ALA A 514 12.93 4.04 19.39
CA ALA A 514 12.91 3.06 18.31
C ALA A 514 12.27 1.73 18.76
N GLU A 515 12.65 1.21 19.93
CA GLU A 515 12.08 -0.02 20.48
C GLU A 515 10.59 0.13 20.82
N LYS A 516 10.19 1.29 21.35
CA LYS A 516 8.78 1.59 21.64
C LYS A 516 7.91 1.57 20.38
N ILE A 517 8.39 2.18 19.28
CA ILE A 517 7.68 2.19 17.98
C ILE A 517 7.57 0.76 17.43
N SER A 518 8.68 0.02 17.41
CA SER A 518 8.71 -1.38 16.96
C SER A 518 7.70 -2.23 17.73
N ARG A 519 7.72 -2.17 19.08
CA ARG A 519 6.79 -2.93 19.93
C ARG A 519 5.33 -2.55 19.71
N ALA A 520 5.03 -1.28 19.46
CA ALA A 520 3.69 -0.83 19.15
C ALA A 520 3.20 -1.36 17.79
N GLY A 521 4.06 -1.37 16.75
CA GLY A 521 3.78 -2.01 15.47
C GLY A 521 3.49 -3.50 15.61
N THR A 522 4.32 -4.24 16.33
CA THR A 522 4.09 -5.67 16.60
C THR A 522 2.79 -5.90 17.37
N ALA A 523 2.53 -5.10 18.40
CA ALA A 523 1.32 -5.21 19.21
C ALA A 523 0.05 -4.92 18.41
N PHE A 524 0.11 -4.05 17.41
CA PHE A 524 -1.00 -3.80 16.50
C PHE A 524 -1.34 -5.06 15.69
N VAL A 525 -0.34 -5.68 15.05
CA VAL A 525 -0.58 -6.87 14.21
C VAL A 525 -1.08 -8.05 15.04
N VAL A 526 -0.51 -8.27 16.24
CA VAL A 526 -0.98 -9.31 17.18
C VAL A 526 -2.46 -9.12 17.56
N LYS A 527 -2.95 -7.88 17.57
CA LYS A 527 -4.34 -7.55 17.90
C LYS A 527 -5.31 -7.61 16.71
N LEU A 528 -4.78 -7.72 15.50
CA LEU A 528 -5.58 -7.68 14.27
C LEU A 528 -6.72 -8.71 14.25
N PRO A 529 -6.53 -9.97 14.71
CA PRO A 529 -7.62 -10.95 14.76
C PRO A 529 -8.78 -10.55 15.69
N GLN A 530 -8.51 -9.82 16.79
CA GLN A 530 -9.56 -9.33 17.68
C GLN A 530 -10.26 -8.06 17.15
N MET A 531 -9.73 -7.47 16.07
CA MET A 531 -10.23 -6.24 15.47
C MET A 531 -11.13 -6.49 14.25
N VAL A 532 -11.31 -7.75 13.82
CA VAL A 532 -12.04 -8.13 12.58
C VAL A 532 -13.39 -7.44 12.49
N GLU A 533 -14.27 -7.62 13.48
CA GLU A 533 -15.61 -7.03 13.49
C GLU A 533 -15.57 -5.50 13.43
N ARG A 534 -14.65 -4.88 14.17
CA ARG A 534 -14.51 -3.41 14.17
C ARG A 534 -14.06 -2.91 12.80
N LEU A 535 -13.11 -3.59 12.17
CA LEU A 535 -12.57 -3.23 10.85
C LEU A 535 -13.61 -3.42 9.76
N LEU A 536 -14.35 -4.55 9.75
CA LEU A 536 -15.43 -4.77 8.79
C LEU A 536 -16.55 -3.74 8.95
N ASN A 537 -16.93 -3.42 10.19
CA ASN A 537 -17.93 -2.38 10.42
C ASN A 537 -17.46 -1.01 9.90
N LYS A 538 -16.25 -0.58 10.26
CA LYS A 538 -15.71 0.73 9.88
C LYS A 538 -15.44 0.86 8.37
N TYR A 539 -14.82 -0.14 7.77
CA TYR A 539 -14.33 -0.07 6.39
C TYR A 539 -15.26 -0.69 5.37
N VAL A 540 -16.21 -1.54 5.77
CA VAL A 540 -17.16 -2.17 4.85
C VAL A 540 -18.58 -1.69 5.14
N ARG A 541 -19.16 -1.99 6.31
CA ARG A 541 -20.56 -1.63 6.62
C ARG A 541 -20.83 -0.14 6.45
N ASP A 542 -20.04 0.70 7.13
CA ASP A 542 -20.27 2.14 7.18
C ASP A 542 -20.04 2.82 5.81
N ARG A 543 -19.21 2.22 4.95
CA ARG A 543 -18.88 2.75 3.61
C ARG A 543 -19.84 2.26 2.50
N THR A 544 -20.45 1.09 2.66
CA THR A 544 -21.25 0.46 1.60
C THR A 544 -22.72 0.90 1.59
N GLY A 545 -23.32 1.21 2.74
CA GLY A 545 -24.76 1.50 2.82
C GLY A 545 -25.19 2.68 1.95
N ALA A 546 -24.49 3.81 2.05
CA ALA A 546 -24.79 4.99 1.22
C ALA A 546 -24.46 4.79 -0.27
N VAL A 547 -23.50 3.93 -0.60
CA VAL A 547 -23.11 3.64 -1.98
C VAL A 547 -24.20 2.85 -2.69
N MET A 548 -24.73 1.80 -2.05
CA MET A 548 -25.78 0.96 -2.63
C MET A 548 -27.06 1.75 -2.95
N GLU A 549 -27.37 2.81 -2.20
CA GLU A 549 -28.54 3.68 -2.45
C GLU A 549 -28.34 4.63 -3.63
N ARG A 550 -27.09 4.94 -3.99
CA ARG A 550 -26.78 5.82 -5.13
C ARG A 550 -26.85 5.09 -6.47
N TYR A 551 -26.71 3.77 -6.46
CA TYR A 551 -26.85 2.96 -7.66
C TYR A 551 -28.32 2.62 -7.91
N ARG A 552 -28.83 3.09 -9.04
CA ARG A 552 -30.17 2.82 -9.54
C ARG A 552 -30.08 1.83 -10.69
N HIS A 553 -31.04 0.92 -10.74
CA HIS A 553 -31.24 0.06 -11.89
C HIS A 553 -32.20 0.69 -12.91
N ASP A 554 -31.98 0.40 -14.19
CA ASP A 554 -32.74 0.94 -15.31
C ASP A 554 -34.14 0.30 -15.42
N GLY A 555 -34.97 0.54 -14.41
CA GLY A 555 -36.34 0.04 -14.31
C GLY A 555 -36.43 -1.38 -13.78
N ASN A 556 -37.26 -2.21 -14.43
CA ASN A 556 -37.50 -3.61 -14.09
C ASN A 556 -36.85 -4.57 -15.11
N LEU A 557 -35.93 -4.09 -15.94
CA LEU A 557 -35.15 -4.97 -16.81
C LEU A 557 -34.32 -5.93 -15.94
N PRO A 558 -34.01 -7.15 -16.38
CA PRO A 558 -32.97 -7.92 -15.71
C PRO A 558 -31.58 -7.28 -15.96
N LEU A 559 -30.59 -7.65 -15.15
CA LEU A 559 -29.28 -7.00 -15.16
C LEU A 559 -28.63 -6.96 -16.55
N VAL A 560 -28.59 -8.07 -17.29
CA VAL A 560 -27.93 -8.16 -18.61
C VAL A 560 -28.63 -7.29 -19.65
N GLU A 561 -29.96 -7.29 -19.67
CA GLU A 561 -30.77 -6.52 -20.59
C GLU A 561 -30.57 -5.02 -20.38
N SER A 562 -30.28 -4.58 -19.16
CA SER A 562 -29.95 -3.17 -18.90
C SER A 562 -28.66 -2.72 -19.59
N TYR A 563 -27.66 -3.60 -19.74
CA TYR A 563 -26.43 -3.29 -20.48
C TYR A 563 -26.67 -3.24 -21.99
N ILE A 564 -27.54 -4.11 -22.50
CA ILE A 564 -27.95 -4.09 -23.91
C ILE A 564 -28.69 -2.78 -24.20
N ALA A 565 -29.59 -2.37 -23.32
CA ALA A 565 -30.31 -1.10 -23.42
C ALA A 565 -29.35 0.11 -23.35
N ALA A 566 -28.24 -0.02 -22.60
CA ALA A 566 -27.15 0.96 -22.56
C ALA A 566 -26.18 0.90 -23.76
N GLY A 567 -26.47 0.09 -24.80
CA GLY A 567 -25.71 0.05 -26.04
C GLY A 567 -24.54 -0.95 -26.08
N VAL A 568 -24.42 -1.84 -25.09
CA VAL A 568 -23.40 -2.89 -25.08
C VAL A 568 -23.92 -4.14 -25.79
N SER A 569 -23.23 -4.58 -26.85
CA SER A 569 -23.59 -5.84 -27.53
C SER A 569 -23.47 -7.04 -26.60
N LEU A 570 -24.37 -8.02 -26.73
CA LEU A 570 -24.42 -9.20 -25.84
C LEU A 570 -23.11 -10.00 -25.80
N ASP A 571 -22.42 -10.14 -26.93
CA ASP A 571 -21.12 -10.80 -27.03
C ASP A 571 -20.01 -10.08 -26.25
N ARG A 572 -20.29 -8.87 -25.77
CA ARG A 572 -19.39 -8.00 -25.03
C ARG A 572 -19.66 -7.97 -23.51
N ILE A 573 -20.62 -8.77 -23.05
CA ILE A 573 -21.04 -8.86 -21.66
C ILE A 573 -20.66 -10.24 -21.13
N SER A 574 -19.91 -10.28 -20.03
CA SER A 574 -19.60 -11.50 -19.30
C SER A 574 -20.26 -11.46 -17.94
N THR A 575 -21.05 -12.48 -17.60
CA THR A 575 -21.64 -12.66 -16.28
C THR A 575 -21.10 -13.91 -15.61
N THR A 576 -20.73 -13.78 -14.34
CA THR A 576 -20.27 -14.90 -13.51
C THR A 576 -21.07 -14.91 -12.22
N PRO A 577 -21.84 -15.98 -11.94
CA PRO A 577 -22.56 -16.10 -10.68
C PRO A 577 -21.60 -16.05 -9.48
N VAL A 578 -21.98 -15.32 -8.43
CA VAL A 578 -21.21 -15.23 -7.19
C VAL A 578 -21.86 -16.17 -6.17
N LYS A 579 -21.09 -17.16 -5.72
CA LYS A 579 -21.48 -18.00 -4.58
C LYS A 579 -21.06 -17.29 -3.29
N GLU A 580 -22.03 -16.73 -2.59
CA GLU A 580 -21.84 -16.06 -1.30
C GLU A 580 -21.17 -16.99 -0.27
N PHE A 581 -20.43 -16.40 0.68
CA PHE A 581 -20.05 -17.12 1.89
C PHE A 581 -21.32 -17.53 2.64
N THR A 582 -21.34 -18.77 3.09
CA THR A 582 -22.44 -19.31 3.90
C THR A 582 -21.92 -19.38 5.33
N PRO A 583 -22.56 -18.73 6.31
CA PRO A 583 -22.20 -18.90 7.72
C PRO A 583 -22.19 -20.40 8.07
N ILE A 584 -21.16 -20.85 8.78
CA ILE A 584 -21.07 -22.23 9.29
C ILE A 584 -22.03 -22.44 10.47
#